data_AF-A0A821GX81-F1
#
_entry.id   AF-A0A821GX81-F1
#
_cell.length_a   1.000
_cell.length_b   1.000
_cell.length_c   1.000
_cell.angle_alpha   90.00
_cell.angle_beta   90.00
_cell.angle_gamma   90.00
#
_symmetry.space_group_name_H-M   'P 1'
#
loop_
_entity.id
_entity.type
_entity.pdbx_description
1 polymer ?
#
loop_
_entity_poly.entity_id
_entity_poly.type
_entity_poly.pdbx_seq_one_letter_code
_entity_poly.pdbx_strand_id
1 'polypeptide(L)'
;MAGKDLKQLGLPTPQRNLGDRLSREMLRETSYDVNELNKYVSTNEPLLVADQKAAYNAILDRINRKAGGIIFLDAPGGTGKTFIINLLLAKIRQQSKIAIAVASSGIAATLLHGGRTAHSTLKLPLNLTYCEAPLCNIKKGTGEAKVLEECELIVWDECTMSHKQALEALDRTLQDIRGTGKHMGGTVLLLAGDFRQILPVIPKGTMADELKACLKASYLW
;
A
#
# COMPACT_ATOMS: atom_id res chain seq x y z
N MET A 1 17.81 14.81 25.72
CA MET A 1 19.03 14.82 24.88
C MET A 1 20.07 13.96 25.56
N ALA A 2 20.48 12.87 24.92
CA ALA A 2 21.83 12.35 25.11
C ALA A 2 22.35 12.08 23.70
N GLY A 3 22.89 13.11 23.07
CA GLY A 3 23.52 13.03 21.74
C GLY A 3 24.87 12.32 21.79
N LYS A 4 24.95 11.19 22.51
CA LYS A 4 26.14 10.36 22.56
C LYS A 4 26.07 9.35 21.42
N ASP A 5 27.09 9.33 20.57
CA ASP A 5 27.18 8.34 19.50
C ASP A 5 27.30 6.93 20.08
N LEU A 6 26.82 5.92 19.36
CA LEU A 6 26.90 4.49 19.77
C LEU A 6 28.34 4.07 20.11
N LYS A 7 29.32 4.64 19.42
CA LYS A 7 30.75 4.45 19.68
C LYS A 7 31.16 4.92 21.10
N GLN A 8 30.55 5.99 21.59
CA GLN A 8 30.77 6.53 22.94
C GLN A 8 30.10 5.69 24.04
N LEU A 9 29.25 4.74 23.65
CA LEU A 9 28.63 3.76 24.54
C LEU A 9 29.28 2.37 24.44
N GLY A 10 30.42 2.25 23.72
CA GLY A 10 31.09 0.96 23.50
C GLY A 10 30.33 0.01 22.58
N LEU A 11 29.31 0.49 21.86
CA LEU A 11 28.49 -0.30 20.96
C LEU A 11 29.04 -0.24 19.53
N PRO A 12 28.99 -1.37 18.78
CA PRO A 12 29.41 -1.40 17.39
C PRO A 12 28.58 -0.40 16.58
N THR A 13 29.27 0.53 15.93
CA THR A 13 28.64 1.56 15.11
C THR A 13 28.36 0.99 13.73
N PRO A 14 27.11 1.04 13.23
CA PRO A 14 26.81 0.50 11.90
C PRO A 14 27.54 1.31 10.82
N GLN A 15 28.49 0.68 10.12
CA GLN A 15 29.16 1.26 8.96
C GLN A 15 28.18 1.37 7.79
N ARG A 16 27.67 2.58 7.54
CA ARG A 16 26.88 2.89 6.36
C ARG A 16 27.82 3.42 5.28
N ASN A 17 28.27 2.54 4.37
CA ASN A 17 28.94 2.99 3.15
C ASN A 17 27.94 3.80 2.31
N LEU A 18 28.26 5.07 2.06
CA LEU A 18 27.41 6.06 1.40
C LEU A 18 27.42 5.99 -0.14
N GLY A 19 28.21 5.09 -0.74
CA GLY A 19 28.17 4.81 -2.18
C GLY A 19 27.38 3.54 -2.46
N ASP A 20 26.22 3.67 -3.11
CA ASP A 20 25.42 2.58 -3.73
C ASP A 20 24.86 1.47 -2.84
N ARG A 21 24.57 1.74 -1.56
CA ARG A 21 23.67 0.86 -0.79
C ARG A 21 22.23 1.33 -0.93
N LEU A 22 21.40 0.49 -1.55
CA LEU A 22 19.94 0.60 -1.49
C LEU A 22 19.52 0.91 -0.05
N SER A 23 18.57 1.84 0.13
CA SER A 23 18.04 2.17 1.46
C SER A 23 17.43 0.92 2.10
N ARG A 24 17.31 0.91 3.43
CA ARG A 24 16.71 -0.24 4.14
C ARG A 24 15.29 -0.51 3.66
N GLU A 25 14.57 0.56 3.33
CA GLU A 25 13.23 0.56 2.79
C GLU A 25 13.21 -0.10 1.41
N MET A 26 14.15 0.26 0.53
CA MET A 26 14.28 -0.37 -0.79
C MET A 26 14.62 -1.86 -0.67
N LEU A 27 15.65 -2.19 0.11
CA LEU A 27 16.05 -3.58 0.33
C LEU A 27 14.89 -4.44 0.80
N ARG A 28 14.09 -3.92 1.73
CA ARG A 28 12.91 -4.63 2.23
C ARG A 28 11.89 -4.95 1.14
N GLU A 29 11.71 -4.07 0.16
CA GLU A 29 10.74 -4.27 -0.92
C GLU A 29 11.31 -5.03 -2.13
N THR A 30 12.63 -5.24 -2.19
CA THR A 30 13.29 -5.93 -3.31
C THR A 30 13.94 -7.26 -2.92
N SER A 31 14.11 -7.57 -1.63
CA SER A 31 14.80 -8.76 -1.14
C SER A 31 13.94 -10.02 -1.06
N TYR A 32 12.94 -10.17 -1.93
CA TYR A 32 12.13 -11.38 -1.98
C TYR A 32 12.85 -12.50 -2.75
N ASP A 33 12.65 -13.76 -2.34
CA ASP A 33 13.17 -14.91 -3.09
C ASP A 33 12.35 -15.12 -4.37
N VAL A 34 12.97 -14.79 -5.51
CA VAL A 34 12.34 -14.88 -6.83
C VAL A 34 11.97 -16.32 -7.19
N ASN A 35 12.73 -17.33 -6.76
CA ASN A 35 12.43 -18.73 -7.05
C ASN A 35 11.21 -19.21 -6.27
N GLU A 36 11.12 -18.84 -4.99
CA GLU A 36 9.92 -19.12 -4.18
C GLU A 36 8.69 -18.44 -4.75
N LEU A 37 8.81 -17.16 -5.16
CA LEU A 37 7.71 -16.44 -5.77
C LEU A 37 7.28 -17.05 -7.11
N ASN A 38 8.22 -17.44 -7.98
CA ASN A 38 7.92 -18.12 -9.24
C ASN A 38 7.17 -19.43 -9.01
N LYS A 39 7.59 -20.23 -8.01
CA LYS A 39 6.91 -21.46 -7.62
C LYS A 39 5.52 -21.19 -7.05
N TYR A 40 5.39 -20.18 -6.20
CA TYR A 40 4.11 -19.77 -5.64
C TYR A 40 3.13 -19.36 -6.75
N VAL A 41 3.55 -18.51 -7.69
CA VAL A 41 2.71 -18.05 -8.81
C VAL A 41 2.32 -19.20 -9.72
N SER A 42 3.27 -20.05 -10.15
CA SER A 42 2.96 -21.17 -11.05
C SER A 42 2.01 -22.21 -10.43
N THR A 43 2.05 -22.37 -9.11
CA THR A 43 1.16 -23.28 -8.38
C THR A 43 -0.23 -22.68 -8.20
N ASN A 44 -0.33 -21.38 -7.89
CA ASN A 44 -1.59 -20.76 -7.45
C ASN A 44 -2.37 -20.07 -8.57
N GLU A 45 -1.70 -19.56 -9.62
CA GLU A 45 -2.37 -18.92 -10.76
C GLU A 45 -3.38 -19.84 -11.48
N PRO A 46 -3.13 -21.16 -11.66
CA PRO A 46 -4.12 -22.08 -12.23
C PRO A 46 -5.34 -22.33 -11.34
N LEU A 47 -5.27 -22.04 -10.04
CA LEU A 47 -6.35 -22.29 -9.08
C LEU A 47 -7.42 -21.17 -9.09
N LEU A 48 -7.18 -20.08 -9.81
CA LEU A 48 -8.15 -18.99 -9.94
C LEU A 48 -9.42 -19.48 -10.64
N VAL A 49 -10.57 -19.32 -9.98
CA VAL A 49 -11.88 -19.51 -10.62
C VAL A 49 -12.15 -18.38 -11.62
N ALA A 50 -13.15 -18.55 -12.50
CA ALA A 50 -13.40 -17.66 -13.64
C ALA A 50 -13.46 -16.16 -13.26
N ASP A 51 -14.25 -15.79 -12.25
CA ASP A 51 -14.40 -14.40 -11.83
C ASP A 51 -13.12 -13.83 -11.21
N GLN A 52 -12.42 -14.63 -10.39
CA GLN A 52 -11.14 -14.24 -9.81
C GLN A 52 -10.09 -14.04 -10.90
N LYS A 53 -10.06 -14.91 -11.91
CA LYS A 53 -9.15 -14.82 -13.06
C LYS A 53 -9.45 -13.59 -13.92
N ALA A 54 -10.73 -13.25 -14.12
CA ALA A 54 -11.12 -12.03 -14.82
C ALA A 54 -10.63 -10.78 -14.07
N ALA A 55 -10.86 -10.69 -12.77
CA ALA A 55 -10.38 -9.59 -11.94
C ALA A 55 -8.85 -9.50 -11.93
N TYR A 56 -8.17 -10.64 -11.72
CA TYR A 56 -6.72 -10.76 -11.72
C TYR A 56 -6.10 -10.24 -13.03
N ASN A 57 -6.61 -10.71 -14.18
CA ASN A 57 -6.12 -10.31 -15.49
C ASN A 57 -6.38 -8.82 -15.77
N ALA A 58 -7.55 -8.29 -15.41
CA ALA A 58 -7.87 -6.88 -15.58
C ALA A 58 -6.92 -5.97 -14.78
N ILE A 59 -6.61 -6.35 -13.53
CA ILE A 59 -5.66 -5.62 -12.68
C ILE A 59 -4.25 -5.69 -13.27
N LEU A 60 -3.78 -6.89 -13.66
CA LEU A 60 -2.45 -7.07 -14.25
C LEU A 60 -2.28 -6.29 -15.57
N ASP A 61 -3.27 -6.33 -16.45
CA ASP A 61 -3.24 -5.59 -17.71
C ASP A 61 -3.09 -4.09 -17.47
N ARG A 62 -3.81 -3.53 -16.49
CA ARG A 62 -3.70 -2.11 -16.13
C ARG A 62 -2.33 -1.74 -15.59
N ILE A 63 -1.73 -2.61 -14.76
CA ILE A 63 -0.38 -2.44 -14.22
C ILE A 63 0.65 -2.50 -15.37
N ASN A 64 0.56 -3.52 -16.23
CA ASN A 64 1.49 -3.70 -17.35
C ASN A 64 1.45 -2.54 -18.37
N ARG A 65 0.27 -1.96 -18.59
CA ARG A 65 0.11 -0.77 -19.44
C ARG A 65 0.55 0.53 -18.78
N LYS A 66 0.93 0.50 -17.49
CA LYS A 66 1.25 1.70 -16.68
C LYS A 66 0.14 2.76 -16.76
N ALA A 67 -1.10 2.29 -16.81
CA ALA A 67 -2.27 3.16 -16.93
C ALA A 67 -2.57 3.91 -15.62
N GLY A 68 -2.05 3.40 -14.49
CA GLY A 68 -2.26 3.96 -13.16
C GLY A 68 -3.71 3.99 -12.72
N GLY A 69 -3.98 4.72 -11.64
CA GLY A 69 -5.32 4.97 -11.12
C GLY A 69 -5.79 3.92 -10.10
N ILE A 70 -7.07 4.02 -9.75
CA ILE A 70 -7.65 3.29 -8.62
C ILE A 70 -8.54 2.16 -9.15
N ILE A 71 -8.43 0.98 -8.54
CA ILE A 71 -9.33 -0.15 -8.73
C ILE A 71 -9.88 -0.54 -7.36
N PHE A 72 -11.19 -0.74 -7.26
CA PHE A 72 -11.80 -1.34 -6.08
C PHE A 72 -12.19 -2.79 -6.35
N LEU A 73 -11.61 -3.71 -5.59
CA LEU A 73 -12.00 -5.12 -5.56
C LEU A 73 -13.09 -5.32 -4.50
N ASP A 74 -14.34 -5.28 -4.94
CA ASP A 74 -15.50 -5.64 -4.12
C ASP A 74 -15.56 -7.16 -3.98
N ALA A 75 -15.15 -7.65 -2.82
CA ALA A 75 -15.05 -9.08 -2.56
C ALA A 75 -15.64 -9.39 -1.18
N PRO A 76 -16.90 -9.87 -1.12
CA PRO A 76 -17.52 -10.27 0.14
C PRO A 76 -16.71 -11.36 0.85
N GLY A 77 -16.96 -11.51 2.15
CA GLY A 77 -16.31 -12.53 2.97
C GLY A 77 -16.36 -13.92 2.32
N GLY A 78 -15.21 -14.61 2.30
CA GLY A 78 -15.11 -15.98 1.77
C GLY A 78 -14.88 -16.10 0.26
N THR A 79 -14.81 -15.00 -0.50
CA THR A 79 -14.64 -15.03 -1.97
C THR A 79 -13.19 -15.13 -2.47
N GLY A 80 -12.21 -15.28 -1.57
CA GLY A 80 -10.80 -15.40 -1.94
C GLY A 80 -10.09 -14.08 -2.25
N LYS A 81 -10.60 -12.94 -1.75
CA LYS A 81 -9.96 -11.61 -1.84
C LYS A 81 -8.45 -11.66 -1.55
N THR A 82 -8.09 -12.19 -0.38
CA THR A 82 -6.71 -12.29 0.08
C THR A 82 -5.85 -13.15 -0.84
N PHE A 83 -6.43 -14.21 -1.42
CA PHE A 83 -5.75 -15.08 -2.38
C PHE A 83 -5.36 -14.32 -3.65
N ILE A 84 -6.30 -13.56 -4.24
CA ILE A 84 -6.04 -12.72 -5.42
C ILE A 84 -4.97 -11.66 -5.10
N ILE A 85 -5.10 -10.97 -3.96
CA ILE A 85 -4.15 -9.93 -3.55
C ILE A 85 -2.73 -10.51 -3.43
N ASN A 86 -2.57 -11.62 -2.71
CA ASN A 86 -1.26 -12.24 -2.51
C ASN A 86 -0.67 -12.76 -3.83
N LEU A 87 -1.50 -13.28 -4.73
CA LEU A 87 -1.05 -13.69 -6.06
C LEU A 87 -0.60 -12.51 -6.92
N LEU A 88 -1.29 -11.36 -6.87
CA LEU A 88 -0.88 -10.13 -7.57
C LEU A 88 0.45 -9.61 -7.02
N LEU A 89 0.58 -9.53 -5.69
CA LEU A 89 1.83 -9.14 -5.02
C LEU A 89 2.98 -10.04 -5.45
N ALA A 90 2.79 -11.36 -5.44
CA ALA A 90 3.80 -12.32 -5.86
C ALA A 90 4.16 -12.18 -7.35
N LYS A 91 3.16 -12.01 -8.22
CA LYS A 91 3.34 -11.86 -9.68
C LYS A 91 4.18 -10.65 -10.07
N ILE A 92 4.09 -9.56 -9.31
CA ILE A 92 4.88 -8.35 -9.56
C ILE A 92 6.27 -8.50 -8.95
N ARG A 93 6.36 -8.98 -7.70
CA ARG A 93 7.64 -9.13 -6.99
C ARG A 93 8.56 -10.17 -7.64
N GLN A 94 8.03 -11.22 -8.26
CA GLN A 94 8.86 -12.18 -9.01
C GLN A 94 9.58 -11.55 -10.21
N GLN A 95 9.11 -10.39 -10.69
CA GLN A 95 9.75 -9.61 -11.75
C GLN A 95 10.74 -8.58 -11.19
N SER A 96 11.12 -8.71 -9.91
CA SER A 96 11.96 -7.75 -9.18
C SER A 96 11.39 -6.32 -9.14
N LYS A 97 10.07 -6.18 -9.32
CA LYS A 97 9.34 -4.91 -9.20
C LYS A 97 8.79 -4.74 -7.80
N ILE A 98 8.58 -3.48 -7.40
CA ILE A 98 8.06 -3.14 -6.08
C ILE A 98 6.53 -3.20 -6.09
N ALA A 99 5.97 -4.05 -5.24
CA ALA A 99 4.54 -4.08 -4.92
C ALA A 99 4.36 -3.95 -3.40
N ILE A 100 3.64 -2.91 -2.98
CA ILE A 100 3.46 -2.56 -1.57
C ILE A 100 2.14 -3.17 -1.08
N ALA A 101 2.21 -3.89 0.03
CA ALA A 101 1.03 -4.48 0.68
C ALA A 101 0.73 -3.73 1.98
N VAL A 102 -0.42 -3.07 2.04
CA VAL A 102 -0.92 -2.44 3.26
C VAL A 102 -2.33 -2.90 3.60
N ALA A 103 -2.66 -2.84 4.88
CA ALA A 103 -4.03 -3.04 5.36
C ALA A 103 -4.40 -2.01 6.43
N SER A 104 -5.70 -1.81 6.65
CA SER A 104 -6.18 -0.86 7.67
C SER A 104 -5.90 -1.32 9.11
N SER A 105 -5.88 -2.64 9.36
CA SER A 105 -5.61 -3.24 10.68
C SER A 105 -4.34 -4.10 10.68
N GLY A 106 -3.73 -4.29 11.86
CA GLY A 106 -2.56 -5.14 12.01
C GLY A 106 -2.83 -6.61 11.70
N ILE A 107 -4.00 -7.12 12.08
CA ILE A 107 -4.41 -8.51 11.84
C ILE A 107 -4.64 -8.75 10.34
N ALA A 108 -5.28 -7.81 9.62
CA ALA A 108 -5.43 -7.94 8.18
C ALA A 108 -4.06 -7.89 7.47
N ALA A 109 -3.14 -7.06 7.97
CA ALA A 109 -1.80 -6.95 7.38
C ALA A 109 -0.99 -8.25 7.48
N THR A 110 -1.16 -9.07 8.53
CA THR A 110 -0.42 -10.34 8.65
C THR A 110 -0.84 -11.38 7.62
N LEU A 111 -2.02 -11.25 7.02
CA LEU A 111 -2.52 -12.13 5.96
C LEU A 111 -1.91 -11.80 4.59
N LEU A 112 -1.27 -10.64 4.45
CA LEU A 112 -0.63 -10.21 3.21
C LEU A 112 0.86 -10.51 3.26
N HIS A 113 1.41 -11.10 2.19
CA HIS A 113 2.87 -11.30 2.11
C HIS A 113 3.59 -9.95 2.14
N GLY A 114 4.49 -9.74 3.10
CA GLY A 114 5.16 -8.46 3.32
C GLY A 114 4.24 -7.34 3.82
N GLY A 115 3.03 -7.68 4.27
CA GLY A 115 2.01 -6.75 4.70
C GLY A 115 2.37 -5.95 5.95
N ARG A 116 1.87 -4.72 5.99
CA ARG A 116 1.95 -3.81 7.14
C ARG A 116 0.68 -2.98 7.25
N THR A 117 0.53 -2.26 8.36
CA THR A 117 -0.55 -1.28 8.45
C THR A 117 -0.30 -0.10 7.51
N ALA A 118 -1.39 0.40 6.89
CA ALA A 118 -1.35 1.58 6.02
C ALA A 118 -0.79 2.80 6.77
N HIS A 119 -1.22 3.00 8.02
CA HIS A 119 -0.71 4.07 8.90
C HIS A 119 0.82 4.07 9.04
N SER A 120 1.43 2.91 9.31
CA SER A 120 2.87 2.83 9.55
C SER A 120 3.71 2.94 8.28
N THR A 121 3.19 2.39 7.17
CA THR A 121 3.88 2.30 5.88
C THR A 121 3.80 3.62 5.13
N LEU A 122 2.61 4.22 5.07
CA LEU A 122 2.36 5.45 4.34
C LEU A 122 2.55 6.70 5.21
N LYS A 123 2.82 6.55 6.52
CA LYS A 123 2.92 7.67 7.47
C LYS A 123 1.70 8.58 7.42
N LEU A 124 0.51 7.97 7.40
CA LEU A 124 -0.75 8.69 7.35
C LEU A 124 -0.84 9.68 8.52
N PRO A 125 -1.35 10.90 8.30
CA PRO A 125 -1.50 11.88 9.37
C PRO A 125 -2.56 11.39 10.36
N LEU A 126 -2.33 11.63 11.66
CA LEU A 126 -3.23 11.19 12.73
C LEU A 126 -4.49 12.06 12.84
N ASN A 127 -4.37 13.36 12.51
CA ASN A 127 -5.45 14.34 12.60
C ASN A 127 -6.03 14.64 11.22
N LEU A 128 -6.69 13.65 10.62
CA LEU A 128 -7.30 13.79 9.30
C LEU A 128 -8.42 14.86 9.32
N THR A 129 -9.23 14.89 10.39
CA THR A 129 -10.45 15.70 10.49
C THR A 129 -10.23 17.22 10.46
N TYR A 130 -9.05 17.70 10.86
CA TYR A 130 -8.77 19.14 10.98
C TYR A 130 -7.86 19.69 9.88
N CYS A 131 -7.41 18.83 8.97
CA CYS A 131 -6.57 19.22 7.86
C CYS A 131 -7.41 19.20 6.58
N GLU A 132 -7.49 20.33 5.88
CA GLU A 132 -8.22 20.41 4.60
C GLU A 132 -7.48 19.67 3.48
N ALA A 133 -6.15 19.70 3.51
CA ALA A 133 -5.30 19.04 2.53
C ALA A 133 -4.21 18.18 3.18
N PRO A 134 -4.58 17.08 3.88
CA PRO A 134 -3.62 16.21 4.52
C PRO A 134 -2.66 15.60 3.50
N LEU A 135 -1.41 15.47 3.91
CA LEU A 135 -0.35 14.75 3.21
C LEU A 135 0.17 13.63 4.11
N CYS A 136 0.64 12.55 3.50
CA CYS A 136 1.45 11.56 4.19
C CYS A 136 2.75 12.21 4.68
N ASN A 137 3.21 11.87 5.89
CA ASN A 137 4.45 12.40 6.45
C ASN A 137 5.68 11.65 5.89
N ILE A 138 5.84 11.71 4.57
CA ILE A 138 6.94 11.13 3.80
C ILE A 138 7.62 12.27 3.05
N LYS A 139 8.91 12.49 3.31
CA LYS A 139 9.68 13.57 2.68
C LYS A 139 10.33 13.05 1.40
N LYS A 140 10.40 13.88 0.36
CA LYS A 140 11.19 13.57 -0.84
C LYS A 140 12.64 13.26 -0.48
N GLY A 141 13.25 12.33 -1.22
CA GLY A 141 14.63 11.90 -1.00
C GLY A 141 14.84 10.91 0.15
N THR A 142 13.80 10.52 0.89
CA THR A 142 13.92 9.40 1.85
C THR A 142 13.80 8.04 1.15
N GLY A 143 14.21 6.97 1.85
CA GLY A 143 14.07 5.62 1.34
C GLY A 143 12.62 5.22 1.06
N GLU A 144 11.69 5.66 1.91
CA GLU A 144 10.25 5.45 1.71
C GLU A 144 9.73 6.17 0.47
N ALA A 145 10.19 7.40 0.23
CA ALA A 145 9.81 8.14 -0.97
C ALA A 145 10.30 7.43 -2.23
N LYS A 146 11.53 6.91 -2.23
CA LYS A 146 12.08 6.14 -3.34
C LYS A 146 11.29 4.85 -3.61
N VAL A 147 10.89 4.15 -2.55
CA VAL A 147 9.98 2.98 -2.65
C VAL A 147 8.65 3.38 -3.30
N LEU A 148 8.05 4.49 -2.87
CA LEU A 148 6.79 4.98 -3.45
C LEU A 148 6.94 5.52 -4.87
N GLU A 149 8.11 6.01 -5.25
CA GLU A 149 8.45 6.45 -6.60
C GLU A 149 8.58 5.26 -7.57
N GLU A 150 9.21 4.17 -7.12
CA GLU A 150 9.48 2.98 -7.95
C GLU A 150 8.36 1.91 -7.91
N CYS A 151 7.36 2.03 -7.03
CA CYS A 151 6.31 1.01 -6.91
C CYS A 151 5.38 0.91 -8.13
N GLU A 152 5.05 -0.30 -8.56
CA GLU A 152 4.13 -0.55 -9.69
C GLU A 152 2.70 -0.85 -9.21
N LEU A 153 2.57 -1.29 -7.96
CA LEU A 153 1.30 -1.57 -7.31
C LEU A 153 1.35 -1.21 -5.82
N ILE A 154 0.28 -0.58 -5.35
CA ILE A 154 -0.05 -0.47 -3.93
C ILE A 154 -1.36 -1.23 -3.71
N VAL A 155 -1.39 -2.19 -2.79
CA VAL A 155 -2.63 -2.83 -2.36
C VAL A 155 -2.99 -2.33 -0.97
N TRP A 156 -4.25 -1.94 -0.79
CA TRP A 156 -4.81 -1.56 0.50
C TRP A 156 -6.00 -2.45 0.84
N ASP A 157 -5.76 -3.44 1.69
CA ASP A 157 -6.80 -4.34 2.19
C ASP A 157 -7.55 -3.78 3.40
N GLU A 158 -8.80 -4.17 3.56
CA GLU A 158 -9.77 -3.61 4.51
C GLU A 158 -9.86 -2.08 4.43
N CYS A 159 -9.75 -1.53 3.22
CA CYS A 159 -9.73 -0.08 3.00
C CYS A 159 -11.04 0.61 3.41
N THR A 160 -12.16 -0.12 3.50
CA THR A 160 -13.48 0.40 3.88
C THR A 160 -13.52 0.99 5.29
N MET A 161 -12.62 0.54 6.17
CA MET A 161 -12.44 1.06 7.53
C MET A 161 -11.64 2.38 7.57
N SER A 162 -11.03 2.78 6.44
CA SER A 162 -10.19 3.96 6.37
C SER A 162 -10.97 5.22 6.03
N HIS A 163 -10.61 6.32 6.69
CA HIS A 163 -11.15 7.63 6.39
C HIS A 163 -10.74 8.10 4.99
N LYS A 164 -11.64 8.68 4.21
CA LYS A 164 -11.37 9.15 2.84
C LYS A 164 -10.16 10.07 2.70
N GLN A 165 -9.95 10.93 3.68
CA GLN A 165 -8.82 11.85 3.69
C GLN A 165 -7.46 11.13 3.73
N ALA A 166 -7.40 9.88 4.21
CA ALA A 166 -6.18 9.07 4.13
C ALA A 166 -5.87 8.65 2.69
N LEU A 167 -6.90 8.31 1.92
CA LEU A 167 -6.80 8.03 0.49
C LEU A 167 -6.39 9.28 -0.29
N GLU A 168 -7.00 10.42 0.01
CA GLU A 168 -6.69 11.71 -0.61
C GLU A 168 -5.29 12.22 -0.26
N ALA A 169 -4.83 11.96 0.97
CA ALA A 169 -3.46 12.24 1.38
C ALA A 169 -2.45 11.39 0.62
N LEU A 170 -2.75 10.10 0.44
CA LEU A 170 -1.91 9.20 -0.36
C LEU A 170 -1.81 9.68 -1.81
N ASP A 171 -2.94 10.04 -2.44
CA ASP A 171 -2.98 10.56 -3.81
C ASP A 171 -2.07 11.78 -3.98
N ARG A 172 -2.26 12.81 -3.15
CA ARG A 172 -1.46 14.04 -3.18
C ARG A 172 0.02 13.76 -2.93
N THR A 173 0.35 12.89 -1.98
CA THR A 173 1.75 12.53 -1.71
C THR A 173 2.38 11.79 -2.88
N LEU A 174 1.66 10.88 -3.55
CA LEU A 174 2.19 10.19 -4.72
C LEU A 174 2.38 11.12 -5.91
N GLN A 175 1.44 12.05 -6.13
CA GLN A 175 1.57 13.10 -7.14
C GLN A 175 2.81 13.96 -6.90
N ASP A 176 3.04 14.36 -5.65
CA ASP A 176 4.20 15.16 -5.26
C ASP A 176 5.52 14.38 -5.42
N ILE A 177 5.61 13.16 -4.85
CA ILE A 177 6.82 12.32 -4.93
C ILE A 177 7.19 12.01 -6.38
N ARG A 178 6.21 11.72 -7.24
CA ARG A 178 6.43 11.32 -8.64
C ARG A 178 6.42 12.49 -9.62
N GLY A 179 6.19 13.72 -9.15
CA GLY A 179 6.19 14.92 -9.99
C GLY A 179 5.14 14.89 -11.11
N THR A 180 3.97 14.32 -10.87
CA THR A 180 2.89 14.18 -11.87
C THR A 180 1.53 14.47 -11.27
N GLY A 181 0.66 15.16 -12.01
CA GLY A 181 -0.73 15.44 -11.60
C GLY A 181 -1.70 14.26 -11.83
N LYS A 182 -1.20 13.09 -12.25
CA LYS A 182 -2.04 11.90 -12.44
C LYS A 182 -2.46 11.32 -11.08
N HIS A 183 -3.69 10.83 -10.98
CA HIS A 183 -4.15 10.10 -9.81
C HIS A 183 -3.18 8.98 -9.40
N MET A 184 -2.96 8.88 -8.09
CA MET A 184 -2.00 8.00 -7.42
C MET A 184 -0.58 8.13 -7.97
N GLY A 185 -0.20 9.32 -8.44
CA GLY A 185 1.09 9.55 -9.10
C GLY A 185 1.31 8.66 -10.34
N GLY A 186 0.23 8.16 -10.96
CA GLY A 186 0.30 7.22 -12.07
C GLY A 186 0.59 5.76 -11.68
N THR A 187 0.70 5.42 -10.39
CA THR A 187 0.74 4.01 -9.96
C THR A 187 -0.68 3.42 -9.87
N VAL A 188 -0.79 2.10 -9.86
CA VAL A 188 -2.06 1.42 -9.62
C VAL A 188 -2.26 1.26 -8.12
N LEU A 189 -3.38 1.80 -7.61
CA LEU A 189 -3.85 1.52 -6.26
C LEU A 189 -5.00 0.51 -6.33
N LEU A 190 -4.78 -0.68 -5.79
CA LEU A 190 -5.82 -1.68 -5.59
C LEU A 190 -6.38 -1.54 -4.18
N LEU A 191 -7.57 -0.96 -4.08
CA LEU A 191 -8.37 -0.95 -2.87
C LEU A 191 -9.14 -2.28 -2.80
N ALA A 192 -9.13 -2.93 -1.63
CA ALA A 192 -9.87 -4.15 -1.42
C ALA A 192 -10.58 -4.10 -0.08
N GLY A 193 -11.79 -4.64 -0.03
CA GLY A 193 -12.61 -4.60 1.17
C GLY A 193 -14.07 -4.91 0.86
N ASP A 194 -14.88 -4.77 1.89
CA ASP A 194 -16.31 -5.04 1.81
C ASP A 194 -17.08 -3.94 2.53
N PHE A 195 -17.78 -3.09 1.76
CA PHE A 195 -18.58 -2.00 2.34
C PHE A 195 -19.81 -2.49 3.12
N ARG A 196 -20.12 -3.79 3.05
CA ARG A 196 -21.14 -4.42 3.89
C ARG A 196 -20.62 -4.75 5.30
N GLN A 197 -19.32 -4.59 5.55
CA GLN A 197 -18.70 -4.79 6.86
C GLN A 197 -18.61 -3.46 7.63
N ILE A 198 -17.43 -3.12 8.12
CA ILE A 198 -17.20 -2.00 9.03
C ILE A 198 -16.82 -0.75 8.22
N LEU A 199 -17.55 0.34 8.47
CA LEU A 199 -17.25 1.68 7.98
C LEU A 199 -16.22 2.39 8.89
N PRO A 200 -15.66 3.54 8.49
CA PRO A 200 -14.71 4.26 9.32
C PRO A 200 -15.34 4.67 10.65
N VAL A 201 -14.64 4.39 11.76
CA VAL A 201 -15.12 4.73 13.10
C VAL A 201 -14.89 6.22 13.35
N ILE A 202 -15.96 6.98 13.60
CA ILE A 202 -15.90 8.39 13.99
C ILE A 202 -16.33 8.52 15.45
N PRO A 203 -15.38 8.69 16.41
CA PRO A 203 -15.72 8.80 17.82
C PRO A 203 -16.67 9.97 18.07
N LYS A 204 -17.83 9.69 18.68
CA LYS A 204 -18.90 10.68 18.94
C LYS A 204 -19.49 11.32 17.67
N GLY A 205 -19.31 10.71 16.51
CA GLY A 205 -19.90 11.15 15.25
C GLY A 205 -21.33 10.68 15.07
N THR A 206 -22.02 11.32 14.13
CA THR A 206 -23.33 10.87 13.62
C THR A 206 -23.15 9.92 12.44
N MET A 207 -24.22 9.22 12.05
CA MET A 207 -24.24 8.43 10.81
C MET A 207 -23.85 9.27 9.58
N ALA A 208 -24.24 10.55 9.54
CA ALA A 208 -23.87 11.44 8.45
C ALA A 208 -22.34 11.70 8.43
N ASP A 209 -21.71 11.80 9.59
CA ASP A 209 -20.26 11.96 9.71
C ASP A 209 -19.51 10.71 9.23
N GLU A 210 -20.00 9.51 9.59
CA GLU A 210 -19.45 8.25 9.11
C GLU A 210 -19.55 8.13 7.59
N LEU A 211 -20.72 8.43 7.01
CA LEU A 211 -20.91 8.43 5.56
C LEU A 211 -20.01 9.46 4.86
N LYS A 212 -19.84 10.65 5.44
CA LYS A 212 -18.95 11.69 4.92
C LYS A 212 -17.47 11.28 5.00
N ALA A 213 -17.11 10.43 5.96
CA ALA A 213 -15.77 9.88 6.14
C ALA A 213 -15.49 8.66 5.23
N CYS A 214 -16.51 7.99 4.70
CA CYS A 214 -16.35 6.83 3.84
C CYS A 214 -15.58 7.15 2.56
N LEU A 215 -14.82 6.18 2.05
CA LEU A 215 -14.09 6.30 0.78
C LEU A 215 -15.01 6.71 -0.39
N LYS A 216 -16.26 6.22 -0.40
CA LYS A 216 -17.27 6.57 -1.42
C LYS A 216 -17.62 8.06 -1.48
N ALA A 217 -17.31 8.82 -0.43
CA ALA A 217 -17.51 10.27 -0.37
C ALA A 217 -16.24 11.06 -0.73
N SER A 218 -15.18 10.38 -1.19
CA SER A 218 -13.98 11.02 -1.74
C SER A 218 -14.21 11.48 -3.17
N TYR A 219 -13.50 12.52 -3.60
CA TYR A 219 -13.44 12.90 -5.01
C TYR A 219 -12.70 11.88 -5.89
N LEU A 220 -12.03 10.91 -5.26
CA LEU A 220 -11.26 9.84 -5.91
C LEU A 220 -12.09 8.57 -6.18
N TRP A 221 -13.34 8.52 -5.72
CA TRP A 221 -14.24 7.38 -5.91
C TRP A 221 -15.05 7.53 -7.19
#